data_AF-A0A7X1U4M5-F1
#
_entry.id   AF-A0A7X1U4M5-F1
#
_cell.length_a   1.000
_cell.length_b   1.000
_cell.length_c   1.000
_cell.angle_alpha   90.00
_cell.angle_beta   90.00
_cell.angle_gamma   90.00
#
_symmetry.space_group_name_H-M   'P 1'
#
loop_
_entity.id
_entity.type
_entity.pdbx_description
1 polymer ?
#
loop_
_entity_poly.entity_id
_entity_poly.type
_entity_poly.pdbx_seq_one_letter_code
_entity_poly.pdbx_strand_id
1 'polypeptide(L)'
;MDLHLMTEWQRLYEEHETQLDRLYEDVLEGRVERLRAFAQQYPQLLELPRYGSAGDIGLLHMAASEGQAEVCQLLLELGLEVDQPVRVSGQETALGLAASEGSLPTCTVLLDAGASANGLSLSICPPLYSAALAGHDQVVALLLARGAAVNQLHRRFNNSALDAARTWGHPAVAELLQANGAQSILDIDTPDVEGPGQAIATFVHNSAGWVLPALFSPPSADPRFSLHISLLTKGRYKLLFTIGLYRTTPMTELFVCLPEDWALPQHGLAQQPAWCFPVQLLARLARQSLEHQALGEGMLVLRDDPGYGDLAWPDSVDAMLVVDKPWDPASAAEEIADDDRVALLLLVPVTFTTKGRPTGEALDALVARKRKASWKVLALKSTA
;
A
#
# COMPACT_ATOMS: atom_id res chain seq x y z
N MET A 1 38.29 4.02 12.39
CA MET A 1 37.00 3.61 11.80
C MET A 1 37.15 2.12 11.57
N ASP A 2 36.62 1.33 12.50
CA ASP A 2 36.93 -0.10 12.61
C ASP A 2 36.59 -0.87 11.34
N LEU A 3 37.56 -1.67 10.89
CA LEU A 3 37.55 -2.47 9.66
C LEU A 3 37.31 -3.96 9.96
N HIS A 4 36.85 -4.33 11.15
CA HIS A 4 36.69 -5.72 11.56
C HIS A 4 35.43 -5.92 12.39
N LEU A 5 34.40 -6.45 11.73
CA LEU A 5 33.56 -7.56 12.18
C LEU A 5 32.73 -7.96 10.95
N MET A 6 33.31 -8.79 10.08
CA MET A 6 32.49 -9.59 9.17
C MET A 6 31.43 -10.27 10.01
N THR A 7 30.16 -10.11 9.64
CA THR A 7 29.09 -10.85 10.29
C THR A 7 29.34 -12.34 10.10
N GLU A 8 28.88 -13.16 11.04
CA GLU A 8 29.02 -14.64 10.97
C GLU A 8 28.54 -15.19 9.62
N TRP A 9 27.51 -14.55 9.05
CA TRP A 9 26.95 -14.80 7.72
C TRP A 9 27.92 -14.50 6.56
N GLN A 10 28.72 -13.43 6.64
CA GLN A 10 29.71 -13.11 5.59
C GLN A 10 30.86 -14.11 5.58
N ARG A 11 31.28 -14.58 6.76
CA ARG A 11 32.33 -15.62 6.84
C ARG A 11 31.83 -16.96 6.30
N LEU A 12 30.63 -17.37 6.69
CA LEU A 12 30.00 -18.59 6.15
C LEU A 12 29.84 -18.53 4.63
N TYR A 13 29.47 -17.36 4.09
CA TYR A 13 29.40 -17.15 2.65
C TYR A 13 30.78 -17.33 1.98
N GLU A 14 31.81 -16.64 2.48
CA GLU A 14 33.17 -16.71 1.91
C GLU A 14 33.78 -18.12 2.00
N GLU A 15 33.50 -18.85 3.08
CA GLU A 15 33.98 -20.23 3.28
C GLU A 15 33.30 -21.25 2.36
N HIS A 16 32.09 -20.94 1.88
CA HIS A 16 31.23 -21.88 1.16
C HIS A 16 30.67 -21.36 -0.17
N GLU A 17 31.29 -20.34 -0.77
CA GLU A 17 30.85 -19.70 -2.01
C GLU A 17 30.58 -20.73 -3.13
N THR A 18 31.52 -21.67 -3.36
CA THR A 18 31.36 -22.70 -4.40
C THR A 18 30.24 -23.69 -4.12
N GLN A 19 29.92 -23.95 -2.85
CA GLN A 19 28.81 -24.82 -2.45
C GLN A 19 27.49 -24.07 -2.64
N LEU A 20 27.43 -22.79 -2.31
CA LEU A 20 26.27 -21.93 -2.55
C LEU A 20 25.96 -21.81 -4.03
N ASP A 21 26.96 -21.55 -4.88
CA ASP A 21 26.75 -21.48 -6.33
C ASP A 21 26.14 -22.78 -6.88
N ARG A 22 26.65 -23.93 -6.43
CA ARG A 22 26.10 -25.24 -6.81
C ARG A 22 24.69 -25.48 -6.28
N LEU A 23 24.39 -25.06 -5.06
CA LEU A 23 23.05 -25.16 -4.49
C LEU A 23 22.04 -24.38 -5.34
N TYR A 24 22.40 -23.14 -5.70
CA TYR A 24 21.55 -22.29 -6.54
C TYR A 24 21.42 -22.85 -7.98
N GLU A 25 22.48 -23.42 -8.54
CA GLU A 25 22.44 -24.13 -9.84
C GLU A 25 21.55 -25.39 -9.77
N ASP A 26 21.67 -26.19 -8.70
CA ASP A 26 20.85 -27.40 -8.52
C ASP A 26 19.37 -27.05 -8.35
N VAL A 27 19.03 -25.90 -7.75
CA VAL A 27 17.66 -25.36 -7.75
C VAL A 27 17.25 -24.94 -9.16
N LEU A 28 18.03 -24.14 -9.86
CA LEU A 28 17.70 -23.70 -11.22
C LEU A 28 17.46 -24.88 -12.18
N GLU A 29 18.22 -25.96 -12.01
CA GLU A 29 18.09 -27.17 -12.84
C GLU A 29 17.07 -28.19 -12.32
N GLY A 30 16.43 -27.96 -11.17
CA GLY A 30 15.44 -28.87 -10.63
C GLY A 30 16.01 -30.20 -10.11
N ARG A 31 17.27 -30.24 -9.66
CA ARG A 31 17.98 -31.47 -9.28
C ARG A 31 17.66 -31.91 -7.84
N VAL A 32 16.41 -32.33 -7.61
CA VAL A 32 15.83 -32.70 -6.28
C VAL A 32 16.75 -33.59 -5.42
N GLU A 33 17.28 -34.68 -5.98
CA GLU A 33 18.13 -35.61 -5.20
C GLU A 33 19.48 -34.99 -4.77
N ARG A 34 20.04 -34.10 -5.60
CA ARG A 34 21.26 -33.36 -5.22
C ARG A 34 20.97 -32.34 -4.14
N LEU A 35 19.82 -31.67 -4.20
CA LEU A 35 19.37 -30.76 -3.15
C LEU A 35 19.16 -31.50 -1.82
N ARG A 36 18.56 -32.70 -1.83
CA ARG A 36 18.43 -33.56 -0.64
C ARG A 36 19.80 -33.91 -0.04
N ALA A 37 20.73 -34.35 -0.87
CA ALA A 37 22.08 -34.69 -0.43
C ALA A 37 22.83 -33.46 0.09
N PHE A 38 22.68 -32.32 -0.57
CA PHE A 38 23.28 -31.04 -0.17
C PHE A 38 22.77 -30.61 1.20
N ALA A 39 21.46 -30.64 1.42
CA ALA A 39 20.83 -30.25 2.68
C ALA A 39 21.27 -31.12 3.86
N GLN A 40 21.58 -32.40 3.64
CA GLN A 40 22.14 -33.27 4.68
C GLN A 40 23.58 -32.90 5.04
N GLN A 41 24.36 -32.41 4.07
CA GLN A 41 25.77 -32.08 4.27
C GLN A 41 25.99 -30.66 4.77
N TYR A 42 25.17 -29.70 4.32
CA TYR A 42 25.32 -28.27 4.58
C TYR A 42 23.97 -27.58 4.89
N PRO A 43 23.23 -28.02 5.94
CA PRO A 43 21.92 -27.45 6.26
C PRO A 43 21.96 -25.94 6.55
N GLN A 44 23.06 -25.44 7.13
CA GLN A 44 23.26 -24.03 7.44
C GLN A 44 23.34 -23.11 6.21
N LEU A 45 23.57 -23.68 5.01
CA LEU A 45 23.68 -22.90 3.78
C LEU A 45 22.32 -22.66 3.10
N LEU A 46 21.24 -23.33 3.54
CA LEU A 46 19.92 -23.22 2.92
C LEU A 46 19.27 -21.84 3.11
N GLU A 47 19.61 -21.16 4.20
CA GLU A 47 19.10 -19.82 4.52
C GLU A 47 19.94 -18.70 3.88
N LEU A 48 21.08 -19.03 3.25
CA LEU A 48 22.00 -18.03 2.71
C LEU A 48 21.53 -17.49 1.35
N PRO A 49 21.51 -16.15 1.17
CA PRO A 49 21.25 -15.53 -0.12
C PRO A 49 22.41 -15.76 -1.10
N ARG A 50 22.10 -15.85 -2.39
CA ARG A 50 23.07 -16.18 -3.46
C ARG A 50 24.33 -15.30 -3.46
N TYR A 51 24.19 -14.00 -3.17
CA TYR A 51 25.29 -13.04 -3.24
C TYR A 51 25.61 -12.39 -1.89
N GLY A 52 25.26 -13.07 -0.79
CA GLY A 52 25.60 -12.61 0.56
C GLY A 52 24.89 -11.32 1.00
N SER A 53 23.93 -10.82 0.22
CA SER A 53 23.15 -9.62 0.55
C SER A 53 21.79 -10.00 1.14
N ALA A 54 21.51 -9.49 2.34
CA ALA A 54 20.23 -9.71 3.00
C ALA A 54 19.08 -9.11 2.15
N GLY A 55 18.15 -9.96 1.74
CA GLY A 55 16.98 -9.57 0.94
C GLY A 55 17.09 -9.83 -0.56
N ASP A 56 18.16 -10.48 -1.03
CA ASP A 56 18.21 -11.10 -2.37
C ASP A 56 17.19 -12.23 -2.51
N ILE A 57 16.98 -12.69 -3.75
CA ILE A 57 16.10 -13.81 -4.06
C ILE A 57 16.61 -15.10 -3.38
N GLY A 58 15.76 -15.74 -2.58
CA GLY A 58 16.07 -17.00 -1.90
C GLY A 58 15.78 -18.23 -2.78
N LEU A 59 16.22 -19.41 -2.33
CA LEU A 59 16.04 -20.69 -3.04
C LEU A 59 14.56 -20.96 -3.40
N LEU A 60 13.65 -20.74 -2.44
CA LEU A 60 12.22 -20.97 -2.66
C LEU A 60 11.64 -20.06 -3.74
N HIS A 61 12.10 -18.81 -3.82
CA HIS A 61 11.67 -17.85 -4.82
C HIS A 61 12.13 -18.23 -6.22
N MET A 62 13.39 -18.68 -6.35
CA MET A 62 13.90 -19.16 -7.64
C MET A 62 13.19 -20.44 -8.10
N ALA A 63 13.01 -21.42 -7.22
CA ALA A 63 12.27 -22.63 -7.55
C ALA A 63 10.84 -22.30 -8.00
N ALA A 64 10.23 -21.30 -7.36
CA ALA A 64 8.90 -20.84 -7.69
C ALA A 64 8.83 -20.09 -9.03
N SER A 65 9.81 -19.25 -9.36
CA SER A 65 9.88 -18.57 -10.66
C SER A 65 10.08 -19.53 -11.82
N GLU A 66 10.70 -20.68 -11.58
CA GLU A 66 10.87 -21.75 -12.58
C GLU A 66 9.70 -22.76 -12.57
N GLY A 67 8.65 -22.53 -11.76
CA GLY A 67 7.49 -23.41 -11.71
C GLY A 67 7.78 -24.83 -11.18
N GLN A 68 8.85 -25.02 -10.40
CA GLN A 68 9.32 -26.33 -9.94
C GLN A 68 8.64 -26.77 -8.62
N ALA A 69 7.47 -27.39 -8.73
CA ALA A 69 6.68 -27.79 -7.56
C ALA A 69 7.40 -28.76 -6.61
N GLU A 70 8.12 -29.76 -7.15
CA GLU A 70 8.85 -30.76 -6.36
C GLU A 70 10.03 -30.13 -5.58
N VAL A 71 10.73 -29.16 -6.18
CA VAL A 71 11.81 -28.43 -5.50
C VAL A 71 11.23 -27.51 -4.43
N CYS A 72 10.14 -26.79 -4.73
CA CYS A 72 9.46 -25.97 -3.72
C CYS A 72 9.02 -26.82 -2.52
N GLN A 73 8.42 -27.98 -2.78
CA GLN A 73 8.00 -28.91 -1.74
C GLN A 73 9.18 -29.37 -0.89
N LEU A 74 10.29 -29.80 -1.52
CA LEU A 74 11.49 -30.19 -0.79
C LEU A 74 12.04 -29.05 0.08
N LEU A 75 12.15 -27.84 -0.47
CA LEU A 75 12.66 -26.69 0.29
C LEU A 75 11.77 -26.36 1.50
N LEU A 76 10.45 -26.47 1.37
CA LEU A 76 9.51 -26.32 2.48
C LEU A 76 9.66 -27.45 3.52
N GLU A 77 9.84 -28.71 3.08
CA GLU A 77 10.13 -29.86 3.95
C GLU A 77 11.45 -29.69 4.73
N LEU A 78 12.41 -28.95 4.15
CA LEU A 78 13.68 -28.59 4.78
C LEU A 78 13.58 -27.38 5.72
N GLY A 79 12.39 -26.81 5.90
CA GLY A 79 12.11 -25.77 6.90
C GLY A 79 12.27 -24.33 6.39
N LEU A 80 12.39 -24.10 5.08
CA LEU A 80 12.40 -22.73 4.57
C LEU A 80 11.06 -22.03 4.82
N GLU A 81 11.11 -20.77 5.26
CA GLU A 81 9.91 -19.96 5.45
C GLU A 81 9.19 -19.69 4.12
N VAL A 82 7.90 -20.05 4.06
CA VAL A 82 7.09 -19.93 2.84
C VAL A 82 6.93 -18.48 2.35
N ASP A 83 6.82 -17.55 3.30
CA ASP A 83 6.56 -16.12 3.07
C ASP A 83 7.78 -15.25 3.45
N GLN A 84 8.98 -15.72 3.09
CA GLN A 84 10.23 -14.96 3.28
C GLN A 84 10.24 -13.68 2.42
N PRO A 85 10.39 -12.46 2.98
CA PRO A 85 10.42 -11.23 2.19
C PRO A 85 11.70 -11.06 1.35
N VAL A 86 11.55 -10.80 0.04
CA VAL A 86 12.63 -10.37 -0.86
C VAL A 86 12.63 -8.85 -1.05
N ARG A 87 13.62 -8.15 -0.48
CA ARG A 87 13.62 -6.67 -0.45
C ARG A 87 13.97 -6.04 -1.79
N VAL A 88 14.79 -6.70 -2.61
CA VAL A 88 15.33 -6.12 -3.84
C VAL A 88 14.27 -5.96 -4.94
N SER A 89 13.19 -6.77 -4.90
CA SER A 89 12.10 -6.76 -5.88
C SER A 89 10.74 -6.36 -5.29
N GLY A 90 10.70 -5.53 -4.25
CA GLY A 90 9.42 -5.00 -3.74
C GLY A 90 8.63 -6.01 -2.89
N GLN A 91 9.34 -6.87 -2.15
CA GLN A 91 8.76 -7.88 -1.25
C GLN A 91 7.86 -8.86 -2.01
N GLU A 92 8.32 -9.30 -3.17
CA GLU A 92 7.74 -10.45 -3.87
C GLU A 92 7.80 -11.70 -3.00
N THR A 93 6.77 -12.52 -3.11
CA THR A 93 6.68 -13.83 -2.46
C THR A 93 6.95 -14.93 -3.49
N ALA A 94 7.37 -16.11 -3.03
CA ALA A 94 7.47 -17.28 -3.88
C ALA A 94 6.14 -17.56 -4.60
N LEU A 95 5.01 -17.38 -3.91
CA LEU A 95 3.68 -17.53 -4.51
C LEU A 95 3.43 -16.50 -5.63
N GLY A 96 3.85 -15.25 -5.46
CA GLY A 96 3.73 -14.22 -6.49
C GLY A 96 4.52 -14.55 -7.77
N LEU A 97 5.72 -15.13 -7.61
CA LEU A 97 6.56 -15.57 -8.73
C LEU A 97 5.96 -16.78 -9.45
N ALA A 98 5.55 -17.82 -8.71
CA ALA A 98 4.85 -18.97 -9.28
C ALA A 98 3.55 -18.57 -9.98
N ALA A 99 2.84 -17.56 -9.44
CA ALA A 99 1.63 -17.04 -10.03
C ALA A 99 1.88 -16.28 -11.33
N SER A 100 2.98 -15.52 -11.43
CA SER A 100 3.42 -14.89 -12.67
C SER A 100 3.84 -15.91 -13.72
N GLU A 101 4.48 -17.00 -13.30
CA GLU A 101 4.89 -18.10 -14.19
C GLU A 101 3.69 -18.94 -14.66
N GLY A 102 2.61 -18.99 -13.88
CA GLY A 102 1.41 -19.76 -14.22
C GLY A 102 1.48 -21.22 -13.79
N SER A 103 2.45 -21.59 -12.93
CA SER A 103 2.58 -22.96 -12.44
C SER A 103 1.53 -23.25 -11.36
N LEU A 104 0.39 -23.81 -11.80
CA LEU A 104 -0.68 -24.28 -10.91
C LEU A 104 -0.19 -25.28 -9.85
N PRO A 105 0.66 -26.29 -10.18
CA PRO A 105 1.20 -27.21 -9.17
C PRO A 105 2.04 -26.49 -8.10
N THR A 106 2.90 -25.56 -8.50
CA THR A 106 3.74 -24.82 -7.56
C THR A 106 2.91 -23.89 -6.68
N CYS A 107 1.94 -23.18 -7.26
CA CYS A 107 1.01 -22.35 -6.48
C CYS A 107 0.26 -23.19 -5.45
N THR A 108 -0.16 -24.41 -5.82
CA THR A 108 -0.85 -25.34 -4.91
C THR A 108 0.06 -25.74 -3.74
N VAL A 109 1.30 -26.16 -4.03
CA VAL A 109 2.29 -26.52 -2.99
C VAL A 109 2.53 -25.38 -2.01
N LEU A 110 2.73 -24.16 -2.51
CA LEU A 110 2.99 -22.98 -1.67
C LEU A 110 1.78 -22.62 -0.81
N LEU A 111 0.57 -22.63 -1.39
CA LEU A 111 -0.66 -22.34 -0.66
C LEU A 111 -0.99 -23.43 0.37
N ASP A 112 -0.72 -24.70 0.08
CA ASP A 112 -0.88 -25.82 1.02
C ASP A 112 0.12 -25.74 2.19
N ALA A 113 1.30 -25.16 1.95
CA ALA A 113 2.29 -24.85 2.97
C ALA A 113 2.00 -23.55 3.74
N GLY A 114 0.88 -22.88 3.46
CA GLY A 114 0.42 -21.71 4.21
C GLY A 114 0.86 -20.35 3.65
N ALA A 115 1.33 -20.28 2.39
CA ALA A 115 1.59 -19.00 1.74
C ALA A 115 0.34 -18.09 1.76
N SER A 116 0.53 -16.81 2.05
CA SER A 116 -0.55 -15.83 1.96
C SER A 116 -0.99 -15.62 0.51
N ALA A 117 -2.25 -15.94 0.19
CA ALA A 117 -2.85 -15.66 -1.12
C ALA A 117 -2.88 -14.16 -1.49
N ASN A 118 -2.77 -13.29 -0.47
CA ASN A 118 -2.71 -11.82 -0.61
C ASN A 118 -1.27 -11.27 -0.68
N GLY A 119 -0.27 -12.15 -0.59
CA GLY A 119 1.13 -11.79 -0.42
C GLY A 119 1.44 -11.21 0.96
N LEU A 120 2.63 -10.63 1.07
CA LEU A 120 3.06 -9.91 2.27
C LEU A 120 2.40 -8.55 2.36
N SER A 121 2.26 -8.03 3.58
CA SER A 121 1.68 -6.72 3.83
C SER A 121 2.38 -5.63 3.00
N LEU A 122 3.72 -5.67 2.97
CA LEU A 122 4.51 -4.69 2.26
C LEU A 122 4.77 -5.05 0.77
N SER A 123 4.21 -6.16 0.26
CA SER A 123 4.40 -6.58 -1.12
C SER A 123 3.80 -5.58 -2.10
N ILE A 124 4.56 -5.19 -3.12
CA ILE A 124 4.08 -4.27 -4.16
C ILE A 124 3.05 -4.93 -5.07
N CYS A 125 3.25 -6.21 -5.38
CA CYS A 125 2.47 -6.95 -6.36
C CYS A 125 1.79 -8.17 -5.70
N PRO A 126 0.47 -8.13 -5.49
CA PRO A 126 -0.27 -9.28 -4.95
C PRO A 126 -0.21 -10.49 -5.90
N PRO A 127 -0.19 -11.74 -5.42
CA PRO A 127 -0.15 -12.93 -6.28
C PRO A 127 -1.29 -12.99 -7.31
N LEU A 128 -2.50 -12.57 -6.92
CA LEU A 128 -3.66 -12.51 -7.83
C LEU A 128 -3.42 -11.52 -8.98
N TYR A 129 -2.78 -10.39 -8.70
CA TYR A 129 -2.41 -9.42 -9.72
C TYR A 129 -1.38 -10.01 -10.68
N SER A 130 -0.34 -10.70 -10.18
CA SER A 130 0.67 -11.36 -11.02
C SER A 130 0.06 -12.37 -11.99
N ALA A 131 -0.81 -13.27 -11.50
CA ALA A 131 -1.50 -14.25 -12.37
C ALA A 131 -2.41 -13.57 -13.39
N ALA A 132 -3.12 -12.51 -12.99
CA ALA A 132 -4.02 -11.79 -13.88
C ALA A 132 -3.29 -10.98 -14.96
N LEU A 133 -2.15 -10.38 -14.61
CA LEU A 133 -1.25 -9.66 -15.52
C LEU A 133 -0.68 -10.60 -16.60
N ALA A 134 -0.34 -11.84 -16.22
CA ALA A 134 0.24 -12.84 -17.11
C ALA A 134 -0.80 -13.70 -17.86
N GLY A 135 -2.09 -13.61 -17.48
CA GLY A 135 -3.18 -14.28 -18.19
C GLY A 135 -3.49 -15.71 -17.74
N HIS A 136 -3.04 -16.12 -16.55
CA HIS A 136 -3.14 -17.51 -16.06
C HIS A 136 -4.46 -17.78 -15.32
N ASP A 137 -5.53 -18.05 -16.07
CA ASP A 137 -6.89 -18.26 -15.56
C ASP A 137 -7.02 -19.36 -14.48
N GLN A 138 -6.34 -20.50 -14.63
CA GLN A 138 -6.36 -21.58 -13.65
C GLN A 138 -5.73 -21.16 -12.31
N VAL A 139 -4.64 -20.39 -12.36
CA VAL A 139 -3.99 -19.87 -11.16
C VAL A 139 -4.85 -18.79 -10.51
N VAL A 140 -5.48 -17.91 -11.30
CA VAL A 140 -6.45 -16.93 -10.80
C VAL A 140 -7.59 -17.63 -10.06
N ALA A 141 -8.17 -18.69 -10.64
CA ALA A 141 -9.22 -19.47 -10.01
C ALA A 141 -8.76 -20.11 -8.68
N LEU A 142 -7.54 -20.66 -8.64
CA LEU A 142 -6.95 -21.21 -7.42
C LEU A 142 -6.77 -20.14 -6.35
N LEU A 143 -6.18 -18.99 -6.67
CA LEU A 143 -5.94 -17.91 -5.72
C LEU A 143 -7.25 -17.36 -5.13
N LEU A 144 -8.27 -17.16 -5.96
CA LEU A 144 -9.61 -16.76 -5.50
C LEU A 144 -10.21 -17.83 -4.58
N ALA A 145 -10.11 -19.11 -4.92
CA ALA A 145 -10.58 -20.22 -4.08
C ALA A 145 -9.83 -20.31 -2.73
N ARG A 146 -8.59 -19.80 -2.67
CA ARG A 146 -7.77 -19.69 -1.45
C ARG A 146 -7.91 -18.34 -0.73
N GLY A 147 -8.91 -17.54 -1.10
CA GLY A 147 -9.26 -16.31 -0.38
C GLY A 147 -8.43 -15.07 -0.75
N ALA A 148 -7.85 -15.04 -1.95
CA ALA A 148 -7.22 -13.82 -2.45
C ALA A 148 -8.23 -12.67 -2.53
N ALA A 149 -7.83 -11.49 -2.06
CA ALA A 149 -8.62 -10.27 -2.06
C ALA A 149 -8.75 -9.77 -3.51
N VAL A 150 -9.91 -10.05 -4.11
CA VAL A 150 -10.19 -9.81 -5.53
C VAL A 150 -9.93 -8.36 -5.99
N ASN A 151 -10.13 -7.38 -5.09
CA ASN A 151 -9.96 -5.95 -5.34
C ASN A 151 -8.70 -5.36 -4.68
N GLN A 152 -7.74 -6.18 -4.27
CA GLN A 152 -6.44 -5.69 -3.79
C GLN A 152 -5.70 -4.99 -4.94
N LEU A 153 -5.25 -3.77 -4.70
CA LEU A 153 -4.55 -2.98 -5.71
C LEU A 153 -3.06 -3.28 -5.70
N HIS A 154 -2.44 -3.19 -6.87
CA HIS A 154 -0.98 -3.12 -6.97
C HIS A 154 -0.50 -1.83 -6.27
N ARG A 155 0.39 -1.92 -5.26
CA ARG A 155 0.67 -0.79 -4.35
C ARG A 155 1.20 0.45 -5.06
N ARG A 156 2.01 0.28 -6.11
CA ARG A 156 2.62 1.39 -6.86
C ARG A 156 1.74 1.93 -7.99
N PHE A 157 1.23 1.05 -8.86
CA PHE A 157 0.38 1.45 -9.99
C PHE A 157 -1.06 1.77 -9.61
N ASN A 158 -1.52 1.32 -8.44
CA ASN A 158 -2.86 1.58 -7.91
C ASN A 158 -4.01 1.10 -8.79
N ASN A 159 -3.77 0.05 -9.58
CA ASN A 159 -4.77 -0.61 -10.40
C ASN A 159 -5.07 -2.02 -9.86
N SER A 160 -6.24 -2.53 -10.20
CA SER A 160 -6.71 -3.85 -9.78
C SER A 160 -6.17 -4.97 -10.69
N ALA A 161 -6.34 -6.22 -10.26
CA ALA A 161 -6.10 -7.39 -11.11
C ALA A 161 -7.00 -7.37 -12.37
N LEU A 162 -8.24 -6.86 -12.26
CA LEU A 162 -9.15 -6.72 -13.41
C LEU A 162 -8.63 -5.70 -14.42
N ASP A 163 -8.11 -4.57 -13.94
CA ASP A 163 -7.49 -3.55 -14.80
C ASP A 163 -6.29 -4.12 -15.56
N ALA A 164 -5.43 -4.90 -14.88
CA ALA A 164 -4.31 -5.59 -15.51
C ALA A 164 -4.79 -6.58 -16.59
N ALA A 165 -5.72 -7.48 -16.26
CA ALA A 165 -6.24 -8.46 -17.21
C ALA A 165 -6.85 -7.78 -18.46
N ARG A 166 -7.62 -6.69 -18.29
CA ARG A 166 -8.18 -5.91 -19.40
C ARG A 166 -7.09 -5.22 -20.24
N THR A 167 -6.13 -4.57 -19.59
CA THR A 167 -5.06 -3.81 -20.26
C THR A 167 -4.17 -4.72 -21.12
N TRP A 168 -3.92 -5.94 -20.65
CA TRP A 168 -3.03 -6.89 -21.32
C TRP A 168 -3.77 -7.90 -22.21
N GLY A 169 -5.09 -7.79 -22.36
CA GLY A 169 -5.86 -8.57 -23.33
C GLY A 169 -6.16 -10.00 -22.90
N HIS A 170 -6.45 -10.22 -21.62
CA HIS A 170 -6.81 -11.53 -21.04
C HIS A 170 -8.33 -11.59 -20.69
N PRO A 171 -9.23 -11.74 -21.69
CA PRO A 171 -10.67 -11.66 -21.47
C PRO A 171 -11.21 -12.78 -20.56
N ALA A 172 -10.71 -14.01 -20.68
CA ALA A 172 -11.13 -15.12 -19.82
C ALA A 172 -10.81 -14.85 -18.33
N VAL A 173 -9.64 -14.29 -18.06
CA VAL A 173 -9.26 -13.84 -16.71
C VAL A 173 -10.14 -12.69 -16.24
N ALA A 174 -10.40 -11.70 -17.09
CA ALA A 174 -11.25 -10.57 -16.75
C ALA A 174 -12.68 -11.02 -16.40
N GLU A 175 -13.27 -11.92 -17.20
CA GLU A 175 -14.58 -12.52 -16.96
C GLU A 175 -14.61 -13.30 -15.64
N LEU A 176 -13.58 -14.12 -15.38
CA LEU A 176 -13.45 -14.85 -14.13
C LEU A 176 -13.35 -13.93 -12.91
N LEU A 177 -12.53 -12.88 -13.00
CA LEU A 177 -12.39 -11.87 -11.93
C LEU A 177 -13.73 -11.16 -11.68
N GLN A 178 -14.42 -10.71 -12.73
CA GLN A 178 -15.72 -10.05 -12.62
C GLN A 178 -16.78 -10.97 -12.01
N ALA A 179 -16.82 -12.25 -12.40
CA ALA A 179 -17.70 -13.25 -11.82
C ALA A 179 -17.47 -13.44 -10.30
N ASN A 180 -16.28 -13.08 -9.81
CA ASN A 180 -15.91 -13.10 -8.40
C ASN A 180 -15.94 -11.71 -7.73
N GLY A 181 -16.59 -10.72 -8.35
CA GLY A 181 -16.80 -9.39 -7.77
C GLY A 181 -15.63 -8.42 -7.93
N ALA A 182 -14.69 -8.69 -8.85
CA ALA A 182 -13.69 -7.72 -9.22
C ALA A 182 -14.33 -6.50 -9.88
N GLN A 183 -13.88 -5.31 -9.50
CA GLN A 183 -14.22 -4.07 -10.18
C GLN A 183 -12.95 -3.40 -10.69
N SER A 184 -13.09 -2.58 -11.73
CA SER A 184 -11.97 -1.83 -12.27
C SER A 184 -11.91 -0.46 -11.59
N ILE A 185 -10.70 0.04 -11.33
CA ILE A 185 -10.55 1.42 -10.82
C ILE A 185 -10.96 2.47 -11.85
N LEU A 186 -11.13 2.06 -13.12
CA LEU A 186 -11.55 2.89 -14.24
C LEU A 186 -13.07 2.88 -14.43
N ASP A 187 -13.78 1.95 -13.79
CA ASP A 187 -15.23 1.93 -13.80
C ASP A 187 -15.70 3.14 -12.96
N ILE A 188 -16.22 4.17 -13.61
CA ILE A 188 -16.77 5.35 -12.90
C ILE A 188 -18.11 4.93 -12.31
N ASP A 189 -18.10 4.49 -11.06
CA ASP A 189 -19.30 4.59 -10.24
C ASP A 189 -19.52 6.09 -10.01
N THR A 190 -20.45 6.70 -10.75
CA THR A 190 -21.01 7.96 -10.29
C THR A 190 -21.51 7.68 -8.88
N PRO A 191 -20.97 8.34 -7.83
CA PRO A 191 -21.40 8.05 -6.47
C PRO A 191 -22.93 8.17 -6.43
N ASP A 192 -23.61 7.22 -5.79
CA ASP A 192 -25.04 7.30 -5.44
C ASP A 192 -25.30 8.44 -4.41
N VAL A 193 -24.70 9.61 -4.65
CA VAL A 193 -24.72 10.77 -3.78
C VAL A 193 -25.32 11.90 -4.60
N GLU A 194 -26.62 11.84 -4.82
CA GLU A 194 -27.37 13.02 -5.26
C GLU A 194 -27.08 14.17 -4.26
N GLY A 195 -26.52 15.28 -4.75
CA GLY A 195 -26.22 16.47 -3.94
C GLY A 195 -24.74 16.88 -3.89
N PRO A 196 -24.34 17.77 -2.97
CA PRO A 196 -23.02 18.41 -3.00
C PRO A 196 -21.83 17.44 -2.87
N GLY A 197 -22.05 16.23 -2.32
CA GLY A 197 -21.01 15.20 -2.25
C GLY A 197 -20.50 14.75 -3.63
N GLN A 198 -21.38 14.67 -4.63
CA GLN A 198 -20.97 14.41 -6.02
C GLN A 198 -20.14 15.58 -6.57
N ALA A 199 -20.54 16.83 -6.29
CA ALA A 199 -19.80 18.00 -6.74
C ALA A 199 -18.38 18.04 -6.15
N ILE A 200 -18.20 17.66 -4.88
CA ILE A 200 -16.88 17.55 -4.24
C ILE A 200 -16.04 16.47 -4.93
N ALA A 201 -16.59 15.28 -5.14
CA ALA A 201 -15.87 14.20 -5.83
C ALA A 201 -15.46 14.62 -7.26
N THR A 202 -16.38 15.22 -8.02
CA THR A 202 -16.09 15.75 -9.37
C THR A 202 -15.05 16.87 -9.33
N PHE A 203 -15.12 17.79 -8.37
CA PHE A 203 -14.12 18.83 -8.20
C PHE A 203 -12.73 18.24 -7.94
N VAL A 204 -12.61 17.29 -7.00
CA VAL A 204 -11.34 16.62 -6.69
C VAL A 204 -10.83 15.84 -7.90
N HIS A 205 -11.71 15.14 -8.62
CA HIS A 205 -11.39 14.41 -9.83
C HIS A 205 -10.74 15.31 -10.90
N ASN A 206 -11.34 16.49 -11.11
CA ASN A 206 -10.90 17.44 -12.13
C ASN A 206 -9.68 18.27 -11.71
N SER A 207 -9.56 18.62 -10.42
CA SER A 207 -8.52 19.53 -9.93
C SER A 207 -7.27 18.82 -9.39
N ALA A 208 -7.43 17.68 -8.71
CA ALA A 208 -6.34 16.95 -8.08
C ALA A 208 -5.95 15.69 -8.87
N GLY A 209 -6.95 14.88 -9.22
CA GLY A 209 -6.78 13.69 -10.04
C GLY A 209 -7.80 12.60 -9.75
N TRP A 210 -7.67 11.50 -10.48
CA TRP A 210 -8.68 10.44 -10.60
C TRP A 210 -9.18 9.95 -9.23
N VAL A 211 -10.45 10.22 -8.94
CA VAL A 211 -11.12 9.67 -7.75
C VAL A 211 -11.48 8.22 -8.02
N LEU A 212 -11.03 7.32 -7.14
CA LEU A 212 -11.31 5.89 -7.21
C LEU A 212 -12.77 5.59 -6.84
N PRO A 213 -13.35 4.49 -7.36
CA PRO A 213 -14.62 3.97 -6.88
C PRO A 213 -14.62 3.75 -5.36
N ALA A 214 -15.78 3.94 -4.71
CA ALA A 214 -15.91 3.92 -3.26
C ALA A 214 -15.43 2.60 -2.62
N LEU A 215 -15.59 1.47 -3.34
CA LEU A 215 -15.02 0.15 -3.01
C LEU A 215 -13.53 0.21 -2.61
N PHE A 216 -12.74 1.01 -3.33
CA PHE A 216 -11.29 1.10 -3.14
C PHE A 216 -10.91 2.07 -2.03
N SER A 217 -11.90 2.68 -1.39
CA SER A 217 -11.73 3.58 -0.27
C SER A 217 -11.99 2.85 1.05
N PRO A 218 -11.29 3.22 2.13
CA PRO A 218 -11.53 2.61 3.45
C PRO A 218 -12.91 3.01 4.00
N PRO A 219 -13.55 2.18 4.84
CA PRO A 219 -14.81 2.55 5.47
C PRO A 219 -14.61 3.70 6.48
N SER A 220 -15.59 4.60 6.57
CA SER A 220 -15.60 5.70 7.56
C SER A 220 -15.96 5.23 8.98
N ALA A 221 -16.67 4.10 9.09
CA ALA A 221 -17.34 3.63 10.31
C ALA A 221 -18.40 4.59 10.88
N ASP A 222 -18.80 5.61 10.13
CA ASP A 222 -19.87 6.57 10.47
C ASP A 222 -20.71 6.87 9.22
N PRO A 223 -22.03 6.67 9.23
CA PRO A 223 -22.86 6.83 8.04
C PRO A 223 -23.04 8.29 7.59
N ARG A 224 -22.66 9.29 8.39
CA ARG A 224 -22.84 10.71 8.06
C ARG A 224 -21.85 11.21 7.01
N PHE A 225 -20.72 10.53 6.84
CA PHE A 225 -19.70 10.86 5.85
C PHE A 225 -19.04 9.59 5.30
N SER A 226 -18.42 9.71 4.14
CA SER A 226 -17.64 8.65 3.49
C SER A 226 -16.20 9.08 3.29
N LEU A 227 -15.30 8.11 3.19
CA LEU A 227 -13.91 8.35 2.83
C LEU A 227 -13.70 7.97 1.38
N HIS A 228 -12.88 8.77 0.68
CA HIS A 228 -12.59 8.61 -0.74
C HIS A 228 -11.11 8.74 -1.00
N ILE A 229 -10.64 8.10 -2.07
CA ILE A 229 -9.25 8.16 -2.52
C ILE A 229 -9.18 8.82 -3.88
N SER A 230 -8.27 9.77 -4.04
CA SER A 230 -7.88 10.34 -5.33
C SER A 230 -6.41 10.03 -5.63
N LEU A 231 -6.15 9.54 -6.85
CA LEU A 231 -4.81 9.40 -7.40
C LEU A 231 -4.40 10.71 -8.08
N LEU A 232 -3.35 11.36 -7.59
CA LEU A 232 -2.96 12.69 -8.06
C LEU A 232 -2.37 12.61 -9.47
N THR A 233 -2.84 13.47 -10.36
CA THR A 233 -2.34 13.58 -11.75
C THR A 233 -0.88 13.98 -11.83
N LYS A 234 -0.43 14.84 -10.90
CA LYS A 234 0.93 15.38 -10.84
C LYS A 234 1.65 14.86 -9.60
N GLY A 235 2.30 13.71 -9.76
CA GLY A 235 3.22 13.15 -8.78
C GLY A 235 2.79 11.77 -8.30
N ARG A 236 3.63 11.22 -7.42
CA ARG A 236 3.50 9.87 -6.87
C ARG A 236 2.86 9.93 -5.48
N TYR A 237 1.62 10.41 -5.43
CA TYR A 237 0.87 10.65 -4.19
C TYR A 237 -0.62 10.34 -4.37
N LYS A 238 -1.31 10.17 -3.25
CA LYS A 238 -2.76 9.98 -3.16
C LYS A 238 -3.34 10.98 -2.19
N LEU A 239 -4.61 11.31 -2.34
CA LEU A 239 -5.38 12.04 -1.34
C LEU A 239 -6.41 11.09 -0.75
N LEU A 240 -6.40 10.98 0.57
CA LEU A 240 -7.51 10.44 1.34
C LEU A 240 -8.35 11.61 1.83
N PHE A 241 -9.65 11.59 1.56
CA PHE A 241 -10.52 12.72 1.89
C PHE A 241 -11.93 12.32 2.29
N THR A 242 -12.62 13.23 2.97
CA THR A 242 -14.00 13.04 3.39
C THR A 242 -14.98 13.57 2.35
N ILE A 243 -16.18 12.98 2.32
CA ILE A 243 -17.37 13.56 1.68
C ILE A 243 -18.55 13.41 2.64
N GLY A 244 -19.16 14.54 3.01
CA GLY A 244 -20.37 14.62 3.84
C GLY A 244 -20.29 15.65 4.98
N LEU A 245 -19.12 16.21 5.24
CA LEU A 245 -18.91 17.20 6.32
C LEU A 245 -19.44 18.60 5.95
N TYR A 246 -19.64 18.87 4.66
CA TYR A 246 -20.29 20.09 4.17
C TYR A 246 -21.73 20.29 4.69
N ARG A 247 -22.31 19.32 5.41
CA ARG A 247 -23.69 19.41 5.94
C ARG A 247 -23.82 20.30 7.17
N THR A 248 -22.71 20.71 7.78
CA THR A 248 -22.67 21.60 8.95
C THR A 248 -21.98 22.92 8.59
N THR A 249 -22.38 24.04 9.19
CA THR A 249 -21.73 25.34 9.01
C THR A 249 -20.60 25.52 10.03
N PRO A 250 -19.37 25.91 9.62
CA PRO A 250 -18.93 26.13 8.23
C PRO A 250 -18.79 24.82 7.46
N MET A 251 -19.14 24.85 6.17
CA MET A 251 -19.04 23.67 5.30
C MET A 251 -17.58 23.35 5.04
N THR A 252 -17.13 22.16 5.42
CA THR A 252 -15.74 21.75 5.28
C THR A 252 -15.64 20.35 4.70
N GLU A 253 -14.50 20.01 4.11
CA GLU A 253 -14.04 18.63 3.91
C GLU A 253 -12.56 18.53 4.28
N LEU A 254 -12.18 17.36 4.79
CA LEU A 254 -10.85 17.11 5.32
C LEU A 254 -10.05 16.21 4.38
N PHE A 255 -8.76 16.50 4.24
CA PHE A 255 -7.86 15.81 3.31
C PHE A 255 -6.55 15.42 4.03
N VAL A 256 -5.97 14.30 3.63
CA VAL A 256 -4.60 13.88 3.97
C VAL A 256 -3.90 13.45 2.69
N CYS A 257 -2.68 13.97 2.48
CA CYS A 257 -1.83 13.54 1.37
C CYS A 257 -0.99 12.32 1.80
N LEU A 258 -0.99 11.27 0.97
CA LEU A 258 -0.33 9.99 1.19
C LEU A 258 0.69 9.72 0.06
N PRO A 259 1.77 8.96 0.31
CA PRO A 259 2.69 8.53 -0.74
C PRO A 259 2.05 7.49 -1.70
N GLU A 260 2.64 7.30 -2.89
CA GLU A 260 2.13 6.39 -3.92
C GLU A 260 1.94 4.95 -3.46
N ASP A 261 2.78 4.48 -2.54
CA ASP A 261 2.85 3.10 -2.08
C ASP A 261 2.00 2.84 -0.84
N TRP A 262 1.26 3.84 -0.35
CA TRP A 262 0.37 3.66 0.81
C TRP A 262 -0.70 2.61 0.52
N ALA A 263 -0.79 1.56 1.32
CA ALA A 263 -1.63 0.39 1.02
C ALA A 263 -3.14 0.70 1.18
N LEU A 264 -3.88 0.55 0.08
CA LEU A 264 -5.33 0.78 -0.04
C LEU A 264 -5.88 -0.10 -1.20
N PRO A 265 -7.12 -0.63 -1.14
CA PRO A 265 -7.98 -0.74 0.04
C PRO A 265 -7.48 -1.80 1.02
N GLN A 266 -7.91 -1.74 2.27
CA GLN A 266 -7.48 -2.66 3.34
C GLN A 266 -8.48 -3.80 3.62
N HIS A 267 -9.53 -3.93 2.80
CA HIS A 267 -10.52 -4.99 2.95
C HIS A 267 -9.82 -6.37 2.85
N GLY A 268 -9.91 -7.17 3.92
CA GLY A 268 -9.30 -8.51 3.97
C GLY A 268 -7.80 -8.55 4.29
N LEU A 269 -7.14 -7.42 4.52
CA LEU A 269 -5.72 -7.37 4.92
C LEU A 269 -5.57 -7.21 6.44
N ALA A 270 -4.48 -7.77 6.98
CA ALA A 270 -4.13 -7.58 8.39
C ALA A 270 -3.93 -6.08 8.69
N GLN A 271 -4.61 -5.58 9.73
CA GLN A 271 -4.58 -4.18 10.15
C GLN A 271 -3.18 -3.82 10.67
N GLN A 272 -2.34 -3.24 9.81
CA GLN A 272 -1.04 -2.72 10.22
C GLN A 272 -1.24 -1.32 10.84
N PRO A 273 -0.78 -1.07 12.09
CA PRO A 273 -1.10 0.15 12.82
C PRO A 273 -0.79 1.44 12.05
N ALA A 274 0.38 1.50 11.40
CA ALA A 274 0.82 2.71 10.71
C ALA A 274 -0.04 3.10 9.49
N TRP A 275 -0.64 2.14 8.79
CA TRP A 275 -1.52 2.44 7.65
C TRP A 275 -2.93 2.83 8.05
N CYS A 276 -3.35 2.42 9.24
CA CYS A 276 -4.65 2.79 9.81
C CYS A 276 -4.66 4.23 10.28
N PHE A 277 -3.50 4.80 10.62
CA PHE A 277 -3.36 6.14 11.18
C PHE A 277 -4.15 7.23 10.42
N PRO A 278 -3.93 7.49 9.10
CA PRO A 278 -4.63 8.55 8.40
C PRO A 278 -6.14 8.30 8.33
N VAL A 279 -6.57 7.04 8.20
CA VAL A 279 -7.99 6.67 8.15
C VAL A 279 -8.66 6.95 9.50
N GLN A 280 -8.07 6.47 10.58
CA GLN A 280 -8.60 6.64 11.93
C GLN A 280 -8.58 8.10 12.38
N LEU A 281 -7.48 8.83 12.09
CA LEU A 281 -7.37 10.25 12.37
C LEU A 281 -8.48 11.03 11.65
N LEU A 282 -8.61 10.83 10.34
CA LEU A 282 -9.58 11.55 9.52
C LEU A 282 -11.01 11.25 9.95
N ALA A 283 -11.32 9.99 10.27
CA ALA A 283 -12.64 9.59 10.77
C ALA A 283 -12.98 10.23 12.13
N ARG A 284 -12.01 10.38 13.04
CA ARG A 284 -12.22 11.04 14.34
C ARG A 284 -12.40 12.55 14.20
N LEU A 285 -11.57 13.20 13.38
CA LEU A 285 -11.69 14.62 13.10
C LEU A 285 -13.01 14.93 12.37
N ALA A 286 -13.42 14.08 11.44
CA ALA A 286 -14.71 14.19 10.76
C ALA A 286 -15.89 14.15 11.74
N ARG A 287 -15.90 13.19 12.68
CA ARG A 287 -16.91 13.10 13.74
C ARG A 287 -16.91 14.33 14.64
N GLN A 288 -15.74 14.78 15.06
CA GLN A 288 -15.59 16.00 15.85
C GLN A 288 -16.16 17.22 15.12
N SER A 289 -15.85 17.38 13.83
CA SER A 289 -16.37 18.50 13.03
C SER A 289 -17.90 18.49 12.89
N LEU A 290 -18.53 17.31 12.90
CA LEU A 290 -20.00 17.18 12.86
C LEU A 290 -20.67 17.42 14.22
N GLU A 291 -19.99 17.11 15.33
CA GLU A 291 -20.56 17.13 16.68
C GLU A 291 -20.22 18.39 17.47
N HIS A 292 -19.09 19.02 17.14
CA HIS A 292 -18.49 20.11 17.90
C HIS A 292 -18.09 21.25 16.96
N GLN A 293 -16.93 21.87 17.20
CA GLN A 293 -16.41 22.96 16.40
C GLN A 293 -15.64 22.42 15.19
N ALA A 294 -15.94 22.96 14.01
CA ALA A 294 -15.20 22.66 12.78
C ALA A 294 -13.72 23.08 12.88
N LEU A 295 -12.86 22.32 12.20
CA LEU A 295 -11.45 22.67 12.05
C LEU A 295 -11.29 23.97 11.24
N GLY A 296 -10.31 24.77 11.62
CA GLY A 296 -9.92 25.99 10.93
C GLY A 296 -8.44 25.98 10.56
N GLU A 297 -8.08 26.76 9.54
CA GLU A 297 -6.69 26.90 9.13
C GLU A 297 -5.82 27.40 10.30
N GLY A 298 -4.61 26.83 10.41
CA GLY A 298 -3.67 27.15 11.47
C GLY A 298 -3.87 26.36 12.76
N MET A 299 -4.96 25.59 12.90
CA MET A 299 -5.11 24.65 14.00
C MET A 299 -4.06 23.53 13.91
N LEU A 300 -3.55 23.11 15.07
CA LEU A 300 -2.65 21.98 15.24
C LEU A 300 -3.39 20.88 15.99
N VAL A 301 -3.58 19.73 15.36
CA VAL A 301 -4.01 18.49 16.02
C VAL A 301 -2.76 17.78 16.51
N LEU A 302 -2.57 17.72 17.82
CA LEU A 302 -1.36 17.18 18.43
C LEU A 302 -1.46 15.67 18.66
N ARG A 303 -0.31 15.01 18.67
CA ARG A 303 -0.21 13.60 19.07
C ARG A 303 -0.78 13.35 20.47
N ASP A 304 -0.57 14.26 21.40
CA ASP A 304 -0.98 14.15 22.80
C ASP A 304 -2.35 14.76 23.11
N ASP A 305 -3.06 15.27 22.10
CA ASP A 305 -4.41 15.79 22.28
C ASP A 305 -5.38 14.66 22.76
N PRO A 306 -6.26 14.94 23.73
CA PRO A 306 -7.26 13.98 24.18
C PRO A 306 -8.11 13.47 23.01
N GLY A 307 -8.12 12.16 22.81
CA GLY A 307 -8.87 11.51 21.72
C GLY A 307 -8.05 11.16 20.48
N TYR A 308 -6.76 11.48 20.43
CA TYR A 308 -5.86 11.05 19.33
C TYR A 308 -4.59 10.31 19.79
N GLY A 309 -4.25 10.34 21.08
CA GLY A 309 -3.01 9.73 21.59
C GLY A 309 -2.91 8.21 21.49
N ASP A 310 -4.03 7.51 21.33
CA ASP A 310 -4.08 6.06 21.10
C ASP A 310 -3.92 5.67 19.62
N LEU A 311 -3.86 6.64 18.71
CA LEU A 311 -3.59 6.37 17.30
C LEU A 311 -2.12 5.98 17.08
N ALA A 312 -1.86 5.18 16.07
CA ALA A 312 -0.51 4.77 15.67
C ALA A 312 0.23 5.86 14.88
N TRP A 313 0.49 6.99 15.53
CA TRP A 313 1.18 8.14 14.93
C TRP A 313 2.59 7.75 14.42
N PRO A 314 2.94 8.05 13.15
CA PRO A 314 4.29 7.84 12.65
C PRO A 314 5.32 8.60 13.50
N ASP A 315 6.45 8.00 13.85
CA ASP A 315 7.46 8.62 14.76
C ASP A 315 7.92 10.01 14.32
N SER A 316 7.86 10.30 13.02
CA SER A 316 8.23 11.60 12.46
C SER A 316 7.14 12.68 12.52
N VAL A 317 6.01 12.45 13.18
CA VAL A 317 4.85 13.35 13.20
C VAL A 317 4.45 13.72 14.62
N ASP A 318 4.72 14.95 15.05
CA ASP A 318 4.32 15.44 16.38
C ASP A 318 2.92 16.07 16.35
N ALA A 319 2.51 16.59 15.20
CA ALA A 319 1.21 17.21 14.99
C ALA A 319 0.77 17.19 13.52
N MET A 320 -0.52 17.39 13.29
CA MET A 320 -1.11 17.65 11.98
C MET A 320 -1.60 19.10 11.93
N LEU A 321 -1.01 19.90 11.06
CA LEU A 321 -1.39 21.29 10.82
C LEU A 321 -2.52 21.36 9.79
N VAL A 322 -3.60 22.05 10.13
CA VAL A 322 -4.71 22.33 9.20
C VAL A 322 -4.30 23.47 8.26
N VAL A 323 -4.32 23.21 6.95
CA VAL A 323 -3.94 24.17 5.91
C VAL A 323 -5.02 24.25 4.85
N ASP A 324 -5.48 25.46 4.53
CA ASP A 324 -6.37 25.69 3.39
C ASP A 324 -5.51 25.82 2.12
N LYS A 325 -5.28 24.68 1.47
CA LYS A 325 -4.38 24.61 0.31
C LYS A 325 -5.15 25.01 -0.96
N PRO A 326 -4.65 25.95 -1.77
CA PRO A 326 -5.25 26.24 -3.07
C PRO A 326 -5.07 25.03 -4.00
N TRP A 327 -6.19 24.51 -4.50
CA TRP A 327 -6.27 23.34 -5.37
C TRP A 327 -5.95 23.68 -6.83
N ASP A 328 -6.50 24.80 -7.32
CA ASP A 328 -6.14 25.40 -8.60
C ASP A 328 -5.80 26.90 -8.39
N PRO A 329 -4.53 27.31 -8.51
CA PRO A 329 -4.15 28.72 -8.43
C PRO A 329 -4.70 29.57 -9.58
N ALA A 330 -5.12 28.95 -10.70
CA ALA A 330 -5.67 29.62 -11.88
C ALA A 330 -7.19 29.78 -11.83
N SER A 331 -7.91 29.05 -10.96
CA SER A 331 -9.36 29.16 -10.76
C SER A 331 -9.76 30.38 -9.92
N ALA A 332 -8.92 31.39 -9.85
CA ALA A 332 -9.19 32.64 -9.16
C ALA A 332 -10.20 33.49 -9.94
N ALA A 333 -11.47 33.09 -10.03
CA ALA A 333 -12.47 33.91 -10.73
C ALA A 333 -13.97 33.62 -10.47
N GLU A 334 -14.38 32.77 -9.53
CA GLU A 334 -15.80 32.69 -9.16
C GLU A 334 -15.99 33.10 -7.70
N GLU A 335 -16.65 34.24 -7.49
CA GLU A 335 -17.16 34.64 -6.18
C GLU A 335 -18.26 33.65 -5.77
N ILE A 336 -17.87 32.58 -5.10
CA ILE A 336 -18.81 31.68 -4.42
C ILE A 336 -19.27 32.43 -3.17
N ALA A 337 -20.59 32.57 -2.99
CA ALA A 337 -21.15 33.14 -1.77
C ALA A 337 -20.61 32.37 -0.55
N ASP A 338 -20.29 33.06 0.56
CA ASP A 338 -19.71 32.41 1.74
C ASP A 338 -20.61 31.28 2.29
N ASP A 339 -21.93 31.38 2.11
CA ASP A 339 -22.92 30.36 2.50
C ASP A 339 -22.91 29.10 1.61
N ASP A 340 -22.31 29.17 0.42
CA ASP A 340 -22.17 28.08 -0.55
C ASP A 340 -20.73 27.53 -0.62
N ARG A 341 -19.77 28.17 0.07
CA ARG A 341 -18.35 27.77 0.01
C ARG A 341 -18.05 26.59 0.91
N VAL A 342 -17.50 25.53 0.33
CA VAL A 342 -16.92 24.40 1.07
C VAL A 342 -15.42 24.60 1.23
N ALA A 343 -14.92 24.68 2.47
CA ALA A 343 -13.49 24.76 2.74
C ALA A 343 -12.84 23.36 2.63
N LEU A 344 -11.78 23.25 1.85
CA LEU A 344 -11.08 21.99 1.60
C LEU A 344 -9.76 21.96 2.38
N LEU A 345 -9.81 21.44 3.60
CA LEU A 345 -8.76 21.56 4.59
C LEU A 345 -7.80 20.37 4.53
N LEU A 346 -6.52 20.64 4.25
CA LEU A 346 -5.47 19.64 4.22
C LEU A 346 -4.79 19.52 5.58
N LEU A 347 -4.74 18.31 6.13
CA LEU A 347 -3.97 17.96 7.32
C LEU A 347 -2.53 17.62 6.92
N VAL A 348 -1.59 18.43 7.41
CA VAL A 348 -0.19 18.38 7.01
C VAL A 348 0.69 17.94 8.18
N PRO A 349 1.55 16.90 8.03
CA PRO A 349 2.42 16.47 9.10
C PRO A 349 3.47 17.53 9.46
N VAL A 350 3.67 17.70 10.77
CA VAL A 350 4.65 18.59 11.37
C VAL A 350 5.48 17.82 12.39
N THR A 351 6.80 17.93 12.26
CA THR A 351 7.76 17.53 13.28
C THR A 351 8.24 18.79 14.00
N PHE A 352 8.28 18.76 15.32
CA PHE A 352 8.80 19.84 16.13
C PHE A 352 10.32 19.85 16.10
N THR A 353 10.87 21.06 16.09
CA THR A 353 12.32 21.26 16.19
C THR A 353 12.73 21.30 17.65
N THR A 354 14.02 21.50 17.93
CA THR A 354 14.51 21.78 19.29
C THR A 354 13.84 22.99 19.95
N LYS A 355 13.20 23.87 19.16
CA LYS A 355 12.42 25.01 19.66
C LYS A 355 11.00 24.63 20.13
N GLY A 356 10.58 23.37 20.00
CA GLY A 356 9.26 22.89 20.39
C GLY A 356 8.14 23.24 19.43
N ARG A 357 6.90 23.25 19.96
CA ARG A 357 5.65 23.53 19.22
C ARG A 357 5.65 24.96 18.66
N PRO A 358 5.34 25.16 17.36
CA PRO A 358 5.22 26.50 16.79
C PRO A 358 3.98 27.24 17.31
N THR A 359 4.14 28.52 17.65
CA THR A 359 3.08 29.42 18.14
C THR A 359 3.23 30.83 17.56
N GLY A 360 2.14 31.60 17.51
CA GLY A 360 2.16 33.00 17.02
C GLY A 360 2.75 33.13 15.62
N GLU A 361 3.61 34.12 15.40
CA GLU A 361 4.24 34.38 14.08
C GLU A 361 4.95 33.17 13.48
N ALA A 362 5.52 32.28 14.31
CA ALA A 362 6.19 31.08 13.82
C ALA A 362 5.19 30.06 13.23
N LEU A 363 3.98 29.99 13.80
CA LEU A 363 2.89 29.18 13.29
C LEU A 363 2.32 29.78 12.01
N ASP A 364 2.12 31.10 11.97
CA ASP A 364 1.64 31.80 10.77
C ASP A 364 2.60 31.63 9.59
N ALA A 365 3.90 31.77 9.84
CA ALA A 365 4.94 31.52 8.84
C ALA A 365 4.96 30.05 8.38
N LEU A 366 4.69 29.10 9.29
CA LEU A 366 4.58 27.68 8.95
C LEU A 366 3.37 27.41 8.05
N VAL A 367 2.20 27.96 8.38
CA VAL A 367 0.97 27.87 7.58
C VAL A 367 1.21 28.42 6.17
N ALA A 368 1.71 29.66 6.07
CA ALA A 368 1.99 30.31 4.80
C ALA A 368 2.97 29.50 3.93
N ARG A 369 3.99 28.90 4.56
CA ARG A 369 4.95 28.02 3.89
C ARG A 369 4.32 26.73 3.39
N LYS A 370 3.52 26.05 4.23
CA LYS A 370 2.87 24.78 3.87
C LYS A 370 1.80 24.98 2.81
N ARG A 371 1.05 26.09 2.83
CA ARG A 371 0.05 26.44 1.79
C ARG A 371 0.63 26.38 0.38
N LYS A 372 1.85 26.89 0.20
CA LYS A 372 2.57 26.96 -1.09
C LYS A 372 3.46 25.74 -1.36
N ALA A 373 3.51 24.76 -0.46
CA ALA A 373 4.42 23.64 -0.59
C ALA A 373 3.92 22.59 -1.61
N SER A 374 4.88 21.83 -2.14
CA SER A 374 4.61 20.70 -3.04
C SER A 374 4.01 19.51 -2.29
N TRP A 375 3.32 18.62 -3.00
CA TRP A 375 2.74 17.40 -2.42
C TRP A 375 3.76 16.55 -1.65
N LYS A 376 5.03 16.52 -2.10
CA LYS A 376 6.14 15.86 -1.38
C LYS A 376 6.35 16.36 0.05
N VAL A 377 6.16 17.66 0.28
CA VAL A 377 6.34 18.29 1.61
C VAL A 377 5.09 18.14 2.48
N LEU A 378 3.95 17.87 1.84
CA LEU A 378 2.63 17.79 2.46
C LEU A 378 2.20 16.36 2.76
N ALA A 379 2.78 15.38 2.08
CA ALA A 379 2.47 13.98 2.27
C ALA A 379 2.98 13.45 3.63
N LEU A 380 2.23 12.50 4.19
CA LEU A 380 2.77 11.59 5.18
C LEU A 380 3.99 10.84 4.60
N LYS A 381 4.93 10.50 5.48
CA LYS A 381 6.06 9.65 5.09
C LYS A 381 5.66 8.20 5.27
N SER A 382 6.03 7.37 4.30
CA SER A 382 5.90 5.91 4.43
C SER A 382 6.72 5.46 5.63
N THR A 383 6.07 4.82 6.60
CA THR A 383 6.74 4.07 7.65
C THR A 383 7.14 2.73 7.02
N ALA A 384 8.40 2.63 6.63
CA ALA A 384 8.95 1.45 5.95
C ALA A 384 8.74 0.17 6.76
#